data_AF-A0A969JUF9-F1
#
_entry.id   AF-A0A969JUF9-F1
#
_cell.length_a   1.000
_cell.length_b   1.000
_cell.length_c   1.000
_cell.angle_alpha   90.00
_cell.angle_beta   90.00
_cell.angle_gamma   90.00
#
_symmetry.space_group_name_H-M   'P 1'
#
loop_
_entity.id
_entity.type
_entity.pdbx_description
1 polymer ?
#
loop_
_entity_poly.entity_id
_entity_poly.type
_entity_poly.pdbx_seq_one_letter_code
_entity_poly.pdbx_strand_id
1 'polypeptide(L)' 'MKRGDTLSTIAKRYGVSYSKLAKWNGLSVTSIIKPGQELLVYPDSQG' A
#
# COMPACT_ATOMS: atom_id res chain seq x y z
N MET A 1 -2.94 -18.03 -0.59
CA MET A 1 -2.56 -17.09 -1.67
C MET A 1 -1.53 -16.11 -1.12
N LYS A 2 -0.25 -16.34 -1.42
CA LYS A 2 0.86 -15.48 -0.97
C LYS A 2 0.85 -14.22 -1.85
N ARG A 3 0.46 -13.08 -1.27
CA ARG A 3 0.51 -11.79 -1.95
C ARG A 3 1.98 -11.40 -2.12
N GLY A 4 2.45 -11.46 -3.35
CA GLY A 4 3.76 -10.96 -3.74
C GLY A 4 3.99 -9.54 -3.21
N ASP A 5 5.10 -9.39 -2.50
CA ASP A 5 5.58 -8.24 -1.76
C ASP A 5 5.52 -6.91 -2.54
N THR A 6 4.40 -6.20 -2.49
CA THR A 6 4.24 -4.90 -3.17
C THR A 6 3.57 -3.86 -2.28
N LEU A 7 2.23 -3.81 -2.21
CA LEU A 7 1.51 -2.85 -1.35
C LEU A 7 1.68 -3.15 0.14
N SER A 8 1.72 -4.42 0.52
CA SER A 8 1.87 -4.87 1.90
C SER A 8 3.18 -4.41 2.54
N THR A 9 4.29 -4.45 1.79
CA THR A 9 5.62 -4.08 2.30
C THR A 9 5.74 -2.58 2.54
N ILE A 10 5.21 -1.78 1.60
CA ILE A 10 5.14 -0.31 1.73
C ILE A 10 4.23 0.07 2.88
N ALA A 11 3.03 -0.51 2.92
CA ALA A 11 2.06 -0.23 3.96
C ALA A 11 2.62 -0.56 5.36
N LYS A 12 3.29 -1.71 5.51
CA LYS A 12 3.96 -2.11 6.75
C LYS A 12 5.11 -1.16 7.13
N ARG A 13 5.88 -0.66 6.16
CA ARG A 13 6.95 0.31 6.41
C ARG A 13 6.42 1.65 6.95
N TYR A 14 5.25 2.07 6.48
CA TYR A 14 4.61 3.32 6.91
C TYR A 14 3.58 3.13 8.04
N GLY A 15 3.39 1.90 8.54
CA GLY A 15 2.41 1.60 9.58
C GLY A 15 0.95 1.75 9.11
N VAL A 16 0.69 1.79 7.81
CA VAL A 16 -0.65 1.95 7.25
C VAL A 16 -1.21 0.61 6.78
N SER A 17 -2.54 0.53 6.65
CA SER A 17 -3.17 -0.65 6.05
C SER A 17 -3.01 -0.65 4.53
N TYR A 18 -2.53 -1.75 3.95
CA TYR A 18 -2.36 -1.87 2.49
C TYR A 18 -3.68 -1.66 1.72
N SER A 19 -4.83 -2.00 2.33
CA SER A 19 -6.16 -1.75 1.77
C SER A 19 -6.48 -0.26 1.71
N LYS A 20 -6.11 0.51 2.74
CA LYS A 20 -6.26 1.98 2.76
C LYS A 20 -5.33 2.61 1.72
N LEU A 21 -4.08 2.16 1.69
CA LEU A 21 -3.09 2.61 0.71
C LEU A 21 -3.55 2.37 -0.75
N ALA A 22 -4.09 1.19 -1.03
CA ALA A 22 -4.68 0.86 -2.32
C ALA A 22 -5.85 1.79 -2.65
N LYS A 23 -6.76 2.00 -1.68
CA LYS A 23 -7.92 2.90 -1.83
C LYS A 23 -7.53 4.35 -2.13
N TRP A 24 -6.51 4.88 -1.44
CA TRP A 24 -6.03 6.25 -1.67
C TRP A 24 -5.44 6.44 -3.06
N ASN A 25 -4.82 5.41 -3.61
CA ASN A 25 -4.21 5.46 -4.94
C ASN A 25 -5.15 4.93 -6.04
N GLY A 26 -6.40 4.58 -5.71
CA GLY A 26 -7.33 3.94 -6.66
C GLY A 26 -6.82 2.59 -7.20
N LEU A 27 -5.87 1.98 -6.50
CA LEU A 27 -5.26 0.71 -6.89
C LEU A 27 -6.04 -0.44 -6.32
N SER A 28 -5.99 -1.57 -7.02
CA SER A 28 -6.55 -2.81 -6.48
C SER A 28 -5.60 -3.38 -5.43
N VAL A 29 -6.12 -4.06 -4.41
CA VAL A 29 -5.28 -4.74 -3.38
C VAL A 29 -4.41 -5.87 -3.95
N THR A 30 -4.66 -6.24 -5.20
CA THR A 30 -3.89 -7.19 -6.01
C THR A 30 -3.01 -6.50 -7.06
N SER A 31 -3.07 -5.17 -7.18
CA SER A 31 -2.22 -4.43 -8.11
C SER A 31 -0.76 -4.53 -7.68
N ILE A 32 0.08 -4.89 -8.63
CA ILE A 32 1.54 -4.98 -8.47
C ILE A 32 2.08 -3.55 -8.56
N ILE A 33 2.72 -3.08 -7.48
CA ILE A 33 3.47 -1.82 -7.46
C ILE A 33 4.79 -2.03 -8.19
N LYS A 34 5.12 -1.14 -9.12
CA LYS A 34 6.42 -1.16 -9.80
C LYS A 34 7.40 -0.19 -9.13
N PRO A 35 8.71 -0.50 -9.09
CA PRO A 35 9.73 0.45 -8.69
C PRO A 35 9.65 1.72 -9.55
N GLY A 36 9.67 2.90 -8.92
CA GLY A 36 9.49 4.20 -9.59
C GLY A 36 8.05 4.69 -9.66
N GLN A 37 7.07 3.92 -9.17
CA GLN A 37 5.70 4.37 -9.04
C GLN A 37 5.53 5.22 -7.78
N GLU A 38 5.10 6.47 -7.97
CA GLU A 38 4.73 7.36 -6.87
C GLU A 38 3.39 6.92 -6.27
N LEU A 39 3.35 6.81 -4.94
CA LEU A 39 2.15 6.43 -4.20
C LEU A 39 1.88 7.47 -3.14
N LEU A 40 0.63 7.94 -3.06
CA LEU A 40 0.16 8.72 -1.94
C LEU A 40 0.03 7.82 -0.71
N VAL A 41 0.82 8.14 0.32
CA VAL A 41 0.71 7.52 1.64
C VAL A 41 0.26 8.59 2.62
N TYR A 42 -0.91 8.38 3.23
CA TYR A 42 -1.35 9.20 4.36
C TYR A 42 -0.95 8.49 5.65
N PRO A 43 -0.35 9.19 6.64
CA PRO A 43 -0.12 8.60 7.94
C PRO A 43 -1.49 8.24 8.54
N ASP A 44 -1.71 6.94 8.77
CA ASP A 44 -2.89 6.48 9.47
C ASP A 44 -2.66 6.81 10.94
N SER A 45 -3.13 7.98 11.37
CA SER A 45 -3.13 8.40 12.77
C SER A 45 -4.17 7.61 13.57
N GLN A 46 -4.06 6.28 13.50
CA GLN A 46 -4.76 5.35 14.37
C GLN A 46 -3.76 5.03 15.48
N GLY A 47 -3.99 5.67 16.63
CA GLY A 47 -3.31 5.33 17.87
C GLY A 47 -3.59 3.91 18.31
#